data_AF-W1F4H7-F1
#
_entry.id   AF-W1F4H7-F1
#
_cell.length_a   1.000
_cell.length_b   1.000
_cell.length_c   1.000
_cell.angle_alpha   90.00
_cell.angle_beta   90.00
_cell.angle_gamma   90.00
#
_symmetry.space_group_name_H-M   'P 1'
#
loop_
_entity.id
_entity.type
_entity.pdbx_description
1 polymer ?
#
loop_
_entity_poly.entity_id
_entity_poly.type
_entity_poly.pdbx_seq_one_letter_code
_entity_poly.pdbx_strand_id
1 'polypeptide(L)'
;MCNERFTTFEVAELVMPRVVKSNDVREPFNEEKLRSGMLRALEKRPVSSDDVEMAINHIKSQLRATGEREVPSKMIGNLVMEQLKKLDKVAYIRFASVYRSFEDIKEFGEEIARLED
;
A
#
# COMPACT_ATOMS: atom_id res chain seq x y z
N MET A 1 33.68 -7.52 -39.17
CA MET A 1 32.25 -7.83 -39.11
C MET A 1 31.72 -7.27 -37.80
N CYS A 2 30.93 -6.21 -37.87
CA CYS A 2 30.16 -5.69 -36.74
C CYS A 2 29.17 -6.76 -36.31
N ASN A 3 29.08 -7.04 -35.01
CA ASN A 3 27.98 -7.81 -34.43
C ASN A 3 27.58 -7.10 -33.14
N GLU A 4 27.01 -5.91 -33.31
CA GLU A 4 26.22 -5.25 -32.27
C GLU A 4 25.08 -6.20 -31.89
N ARG A 5 25.24 -6.86 -30.75
CA ARG A 5 24.12 -7.50 -30.08
C ARG A 5 23.35 -6.40 -29.38
N PHE A 6 22.34 -5.88 -30.07
CA PHE A 6 21.24 -5.18 -29.45
C PHE A 6 20.72 -6.08 -28.33
N THR A 7 20.98 -5.72 -27.07
CA THR A 7 20.21 -6.26 -25.96
C THR A 7 18.81 -5.70 -26.12
N THR A 8 17.89 -6.53 -26.58
CA THR A 8 16.47 -6.21 -26.59
C THR A 8 16.11 -5.75 -25.19
N PHE A 9 15.80 -4.46 -25.04
CA PHE A 9 15.09 -3.98 -23.87
C PHE A 9 13.69 -4.59 -24.00
N GLU A 10 13.51 -5.80 -23.47
CA GLU A 10 12.18 -6.29 -23.13
C GLU A 10 11.65 -5.28 -22.12
N VAL A 11 10.84 -4.33 -22.59
CA VAL A 11 9.98 -3.56 -21.72
C VAL A 11 9.03 -4.59 -21.13
N ALA A 12 9.42 -5.20 -20.01
CA ALA A 12 8.54 -6.05 -19.24
C ALA A 12 7.33 -5.19 -18.89
N GLU A 13 6.21 -5.46 -19.54
CA GLU A 13 4.96 -4.79 -19.25
C GLU A 13 4.65 -5.09 -17.78
N LEU A 14 4.82 -4.10 -16.90
CA LEU A 14 4.73 -4.31 -15.46
C LEU A 14 3.27 -4.60 -15.08
N VAL A 15 2.96 -5.89 -14.95
CA VAL A 15 1.64 -6.39 -14.53
C VAL A 15 1.48 -6.20 -13.02
N MET A 16 0.25 -6.02 -12.55
CA MET A 16 -0.03 -6.03 -11.12
C MET A 16 0.29 -7.40 -10.50
N PRO A 17 1.02 -7.46 -9.37
CA PRO A 17 1.33 -8.72 -8.70
C PRO A 17 0.08 -9.37 -8.10
N ARG A 18 0.11 -10.69 -7.94
CA ARG A 18 -0.85 -11.38 -7.05
C ARG A 18 -0.53 -11.06 -5.59
N VAL A 19 -1.53 -11.15 -4.73
CA VAL A 19 -1.40 -10.88 -3.30
C VAL A 19 -1.39 -12.19 -2.53
N VAL A 20 -0.32 -12.44 -1.80
CA VAL A 20 -0.20 -13.55 -0.85
C VAL A 20 -0.73 -13.11 0.50
N LYS A 21 -1.81 -13.72 0.97
CA LYS A 21 -2.40 -13.46 2.29
C LYS A 21 -1.60 -14.10 3.41
N SER A 22 -1.88 -13.70 4.66
CA SER A 22 -1.25 -14.26 5.87
C SER A 22 -1.49 -15.76 6.06
N ASN A 23 -2.55 -16.31 5.45
CA ASN A 23 -2.87 -17.73 5.42
C ASN A 23 -2.34 -18.44 4.15
N ASP A 24 -1.35 -17.87 3.47
CA ASP A 24 -0.73 -18.34 2.21
C ASP A 24 -1.68 -18.42 0.98
N VAL A 25 -2.91 -17.92 1.10
CA VAL A 25 -3.85 -17.84 -0.03
C VAL A 25 -3.41 -16.75 -1.01
N ARG A 26 -3.38 -17.10 -2.31
CA ARG A 26 -2.99 -16.20 -3.40
C ARG A 26 -4.22 -15.69 -4.14
N GLU A 27 -4.51 -14.40 -4.05
CA GLU A 27 -5.59 -13.74 -4.80
C GLU A 27 -5.04 -12.74 -5.82
N PRO A 28 -5.74 -12.43 -6.92
CA PRO A 28 -5.41 -11.30 -7.76
C PRO A 28 -5.43 -9.99 -6.95
N PHE A 29 -4.60 -9.02 -7.33
CA PHE A 29 -4.74 -7.67 -6.78
C PHE A 29 -6.13 -7.13 -7.07
N ASN A 30 -6.78 -6.57 -6.05
CA ASN A 30 -8.12 -6.01 -6.13
C ASN A 30 -8.08 -4.54 -5.69
N GLU A 31 -8.25 -3.64 -6.66
CA GLU A 31 -8.22 -2.20 -6.45
C GLU A 31 -9.40 -1.71 -5.60
N GLU A 32 -10.60 -2.25 -5.82
CA GLU A 32 -11.79 -1.89 -5.04
C GLU A 32 -11.63 -2.24 -3.56
N LYS A 33 -10.95 -3.34 -3.25
CA LYS A 33 -10.61 -3.74 -1.88
C LYS A 33 -9.63 -2.77 -1.24
N LEU A 34 -8.60 -2.34 -1.98
CA LEU A 34 -7.65 -1.32 -1.53
C LEU A 34 -8.37 0.00 -1.24
N ARG A 35 -9.14 0.49 -2.21
CA ARG A 35 -9.94 1.71 -2.14
C ARG A 35 -10.89 1.70 -0.95
N SER A 36 -11.69 0.64 -0.81
CA SER A 36 -12.64 0.49 0.30
C SER A 36 -11.94 0.51 1.66
N GLY A 37 -10.77 -0.12 1.77
CA GLY A 37 -9.95 -0.09 2.99
C GLY A 37 -9.48 1.32 3.35
N MET A 38 -9.00 2.08 2.36
CA MET A 38 -8.57 3.46 2.54
C MET A 38 -9.74 4.39 2.89
N LEU A 39 -10.87 4.29 2.18
CA LEU A 39 -12.05 5.13 2.44
C LEU A 39 -12.62 4.90 3.84
N ARG A 40 -12.62 3.64 4.31
CA ARG A 40 -13.01 3.33 5.69
C ARG A 40 -12.07 3.99 6.71
N ALA A 41 -10.76 4.00 6.44
CA ALA A 41 -9.81 4.72 7.29
C ALA A 41 -10.03 6.23 7.27
N LEU A 42 -10.46 6.79 6.14
CA LEU A 42 -10.69 8.23 5.91
C LEU A 42 -12.10 8.71 6.27
N GLU A 43 -12.97 7.84 6.77
CA GLU A 43 -14.35 8.20 7.11
C GLU A 43 -14.40 9.45 8.02
N LYS A 44 -15.19 10.45 7.61
CA LYS A 44 -15.37 11.77 8.25
C LYS A 44 -14.08 12.60 8.38
N ARG A 45 -13.07 12.33 7.56
CA ARG A 45 -11.85 13.14 7.48
C ARG A 45 -11.93 14.12 6.30
N PRO A 46 -11.35 15.33 6.42
CA PRO A 46 -11.39 16.35 5.37
C PRO A 46 -10.30 16.08 4.31
N VAL A 47 -10.41 14.95 3.60
CA VAL A 47 -9.48 14.57 2.52
C VAL A 47 -10.24 14.54 1.20
N SER A 48 -9.70 15.15 0.16
CA SER A 48 -10.35 15.23 -1.15
C SER A 48 -10.37 13.86 -1.85
N SER A 49 -11.33 13.65 -2.76
CA SER A 49 -11.35 12.44 -3.60
C SER A 49 -10.08 12.31 -4.43
N ASP A 50 -9.57 13.43 -4.95
CA ASP A 50 -8.42 13.47 -5.83
C ASP A 50 -7.15 13.04 -5.10
N ASP A 51 -6.98 13.44 -3.84
CA ASP A 51 -5.87 13.00 -2.99
C ASP A 51 -5.92 11.48 -2.74
N VAL A 52 -7.11 10.92 -2.57
CA VAL A 52 -7.30 9.47 -2.43
C VAL A 52 -6.94 8.73 -3.71
N GLU A 53 -7.36 9.25 -4.87
CA GLU A 53 -7.00 8.69 -6.18
C GLU A 53 -5.49 8.72 -6.40
N MET A 54 -4.83 9.84 -6.09
CA MET A 54 -3.39 9.98 -6.21
C MET A 54 -2.66 8.97 -5.32
N ALA A 55 -3.12 8.79 -4.07
CA ALA A 55 -2.55 7.81 -3.16
C ALA A 55 -2.73 6.36 -3.66
N ILE A 56 -3.90 5.99 -4.17
CA ILE A 56 -4.15 4.66 -4.75
C ILE A 56 -3.25 4.42 -5.96
N ASN A 57 -3.14 5.40 -6.86
CA ASN A 57 -2.29 5.31 -8.03
C ASN A 57 -0.80 5.18 -7.66
N HIS A 58 -0.37 5.90 -6.62
CA HIS A 58 0.98 5.77 -6.10
C HIS A 58 1.26 4.36 -5.56
N ILE A 59 0.33 3.79 -4.78
CA ILE A 59 0.44 2.40 -4.30
C ILE A 59 0.53 1.42 -5.48
N LYS A 60 -0.34 1.54 -6.48
CA LYS A 60 -0.31 0.69 -7.68
C LYS A 60 1.00 0.82 -8.45
N SER A 61 1.52 2.04 -8.57
CA SER A 61 2.81 2.30 -9.21
C SER A 61 3.95 1.61 -8.45
N GLN A 62 4.00 1.72 -7.12
CA GLN A 62 4.99 1.03 -6.31
C GLN A 62 4.88 -0.50 -6.43
N LEU A 63 3.67 -1.04 -6.41
CA LEU A 63 3.45 -2.48 -6.58
C LEU A 63 3.95 -3.00 -7.93
N ARG A 64 3.72 -2.25 -9.01
CA ARG A 64 4.27 -2.57 -10.35
C ARG A 64 5.77 -2.44 -10.40
N ALA A 65 6.32 -1.39 -9.79
CA ALA A 65 7.75 -1.12 -9.76
C ALA A 65 8.56 -2.20 -9.03
N THR A 66 7.91 -3.06 -8.23
CA THR A 66 8.59 -4.23 -7.63
C THR A 66 9.07 -5.21 -8.70
N GLY A 67 8.39 -5.32 -9.85
CA GLY A 67 8.65 -6.35 -10.86
C GLY A 67 8.31 -7.77 -10.42
N GLU A 68 7.80 -7.95 -9.20
CA GLU A 68 7.49 -9.25 -8.62
C GLU A 68 6.16 -9.79 -9.14
N ARG A 69 6.06 -11.12 -9.24
CA ARG A 69 4.80 -11.78 -9.63
C ARG A 69 3.82 -11.88 -8.47
N GLU A 70 4.33 -11.96 -7.24
CA GLU A 70 3.54 -12.08 -6.02
C GLU A 70 4.12 -11.17 -4.94
N VAL A 71 3.25 -10.52 -4.18
CA VAL A 71 3.66 -9.69 -3.04
C VAL A 71 2.85 -10.07 -1.80
N PRO A 72 3.44 -10.03 -0.60
CA PRO A 72 2.68 -10.28 0.62
C PRO A 72 1.67 -9.16 0.86
N SER A 73 0.49 -9.48 1.39
CA SER A 73 -0.53 -8.49 1.76
C SER A 73 0.01 -7.47 2.77
N LYS A 74 1.04 -7.85 3.53
CA LYS A 74 1.74 -6.98 4.46
C LYS A 74 2.45 -5.80 3.75
N MET A 75 2.96 -6.02 2.54
CA MET A 75 3.57 -4.94 1.76
C MET A 75 2.52 -3.89 1.40
N ILE A 76 1.35 -4.31 0.92
CA ILE A 76 0.25 -3.41 0.55
C ILE A 76 -0.24 -2.63 1.78
N GLY A 77 -0.41 -3.29 2.93
CA GLY A 77 -0.81 -2.62 4.17
C GLY A 77 0.17 -1.53 4.61
N ASN A 78 1.48 -1.79 4.48
CA ASN A 78 2.50 -0.79 4.78
C ASN A 78 2.43 0.41 3.82
N LEU A 79 2.25 0.18 2.52
CA LEU A 79 2.08 1.26 1.54
C LEU A 79 0.83 2.10 1.82
N VAL A 80 -0.27 1.47 2.23
CA VAL A 80 -1.49 2.18 2.66
C VAL A 80 -1.20 3.04 3.88
N MET A 81 -0.52 2.49 4.89
CA MET A 81 -0.12 3.24 6.08
C MET A 81 0.74 4.46 5.72
N GLU A 82 1.71 4.32 4.84
CA GLU A 82 2.55 5.43 4.39
C GLU A 82 1.75 6.54 3.70
N GLN A 83 0.79 6.19 2.84
CA GLN A 83 -0.06 7.19 2.19
C GLN A 83 -1.02 7.84 3.19
N LEU A 84 -1.66 7.06 4.07
CA LEU A 84 -2.57 7.60 5.09
C LEU A 84 -1.83 8.52 6.05
N LYS A 85 -0.58 8.23 6.43
CA LYS A 85 0.23 9.11 7.28
C LYS A 85 0.43 10.50 6.66
N LYS A 86 0.52 10.58 5.32
CA LYS A 86 0.63 11.83 4.57
C LYS A 86 -0.71 12.56 4.43
N LEU A 87 -1.79 11.81 4.23
CA LEU A 87 -3.13 12.35 4.02
C LEU A 87 -3.76 12.84 5.33
N ASP A 88 -3.73 12.01 6.37
CA ASP A 88 -4.41 12.30 7.64
C ASP A 88 -3.92 11.38 8.78
N LYS A 89 -3.36 11.98 9.84
CA LYS A 89 -2.84 11.24 11.00
C LYS A 89 -3.90 10.39 11.72
N VAL A 90 -5.16 10.84 11.78
CA VAL A 90 -6.24 10.09 12.44
C VAL A 90 -6.63 8.85 11.61
N ALA A 91 -6.69 8.99 10.29
CA ALA A 91 -6.93 7.88 9.38
C ALA A 91 -5.80 6.84 9.44
N TYR A 92 -4.55 7.30 9.49
CA TYR A 92 -3.39 6.44 9.74
C TYR A 92 -3.57 5.60 11.01
N ILE A 93 -3.87 6.26 12.14
CA ILE A 93 -4.06 5.58 13.44
C ILE A 93 -5.21 4.57 13.37
N ARG A 94 -6.33 4.92 12.75
CA ARG A 94 -7.49 4.02 12.58
C ARG A 94 -7.16 2.79 11.74
N PHE A 95 -6.35 2.97 10.69
CA PHE A 95 -5.91 1.84 9.87
C PHE A 95 -4.89 0.98 10.62
N ALA A 96 -3.92 1.61 11.26
CA ALA A 96 -2.87 0.96 12.04
C ALA A 96 -3.45 0.09 13.17
N SER A 97 -4.52 0.54 13.83
CA SER A 97 -5.14 -0.21 14.93
C SER A 97 -5.72 -1.56 14.50
N VAL A 98 -6.25 -1.66 13.28
CA VAL A 98 -6.73 -2.93 12.71
C VAL A 98 -5.59 -3.74 12.12
N TYR A 99 -4.63 -3.07 11.48
CA TYR A 99 -3.60 -3.74 10.70
C TYR A 99 -2.44 -4.30 11.54
N ARG A 100 -2.02 -3.58 12.59
CA ARG A 100 -0.96 -4.03 13.50
C ARG A 100 -1.47 -4.85 14.67
N SER A 101 -2.79 -4.92 14.89
CA SER A 101 -3.40 -5.62 16.03
C SER A 101 -2.66 -5.35 17.33
N PHE A 102 -2.49 -4.07 17.68
CA PHE A 102 -1.75 -3.68 18.89
C PHE A 102 -2.26 -4.49 20.08
N GLU A 103 -1.34 -5.19 20.76
CA GLU A 103 -1.70 -6.10 21.85
C GLU A 103 -2.07 -5.31 23.11
N ASP A 104 -1.54 -4.09 23.26
CA ASP A 104 -1.83 -3.21 24.38
C ASP A 104 -1.97 -1.72 24.01
N ILE A 105 -2.54 -0.94 24.94
CA ILE A 105 -2.72 0.52 24.81
C ILE A 105 -1.37 1.26 24.79
N LYS A 106 -0.31 0.66 25.33
CA LYS A 106 1.00 1.29 25.44
C LYS A 106 1.69 1.35 24.07
N GLU A 107 1.66 0.26 23.29
CA GLU A 107 2.15 0.22 21.91
C GLU A 107 1.42 1.24 21.02
N PHE A 108 0.11 1.41 21.26
CA PHE A 108 -0.69 2.42 20.60
C PHE A 108 -0.24 3.85 20.97
N GLY A 109 0.01 4.11 22.25
CA GLY A 109 0.53 5.39 22.74
C GLY A 109 1.91 5.72 22.19
N GLU A 110 2.81 4.73 22.12
CA GLU A 110 4.14 4.88 21.51
C GLU A 110 4.05 5.20 20.01
N GLU A 111 3.09 4.62 19.30
CA GLU A 111 2.85 4.95 17.89
C GLU A 111 2.32 6.38 17.71
N ILE A 112 1.46 6.87 18.60
CA ILE A 112 1.01 8.26 18.59
C ILE A 112 2.19 9.21 18.83
N ALA A 113 3.04 8.93 19.82
CA ALA A 113 4.21 9.75 20.12
C ALA A 113 5.13 9.91 18.89
N ARG A 114 5.35 8.83 18.12
CA ARG A 114 6.13 8.85 16.86
C ARG A 114 5.50 9.69 15.72
N LEU A 115 4.26 10.14 15.87
CA LEU A 115 3.59 11.03 14.91
C LEU A 115 3.61 12.50 15.34
N GLU A 116 3.96 12.79 16.59
CA GLU A 116 4.04 14.15 17.14
C GLU A 116 5.39 14.82 16.83
N ASP A 117 6.41 14.02 16.54
CA ASP A 117 7.72 14.43 15.99
C ASP A 117 7.68 14.63 14.45
#